data_AF-A0A2H0EEI5-F1
#
_entry.id   AF-A0A2H0EEI5-F1
#
_cell.length_a   1.000
_cell.length_b   1.000
_cell.length_c   1.000
_cell.angle_alpha   90.00
_cell.angle_beta   90.00
_cell.angle_gamma   90.00
#
_symmetry.space_group_name_H-M   'P 1'
#
loop_
_entity.id
_entity.type
_entity.pdbx_description
1 polymer ?
#
loop_
_entity_poly.entity_id
_entity_poly.type
_entity_poly.pdbx_seq_one_letter_code
_entity_poly.pdbx_strand_id
1 'polypeptide(L)'
;MISNFYSKIPKRVRILILFIFIILLAYFVLRFLIVDVKNVPEDFLRARQEASLIAQDIVTISNESTNSLGEIVRLDKERKYTEALVLISKELERNRQARERAIKLSVQLETMAKNLAEISPASAGQKALEAISSETALISRLI
;
A
#
# COMPACT_ATOMS: atom_id res chain seq x y z
N MET A 1 12.23 -49.28 -19.32
CA MET A 1 12.66 -49.10 -20.74
C MET A 1 13.61 -47.89 -20.90
N ILE A 2 14.55 -47.67 -19.96
CA ILE A 2 15.52 -46.54 -19.97
C ILE A 2 16.99 -47.04 -19.92
N SER A 3 17.21 -48.32 -19.63
CA SER A 3 18.56 -48.88 -19.40
C SER A 3 19.41 -49.06 -20.68
N ASN A 4 18.79 -49.11 -21.86
CA ASN A 4 19.49 -49.47 -23.10
C ASN A 4 20.11 -48.28 -23.86
N PHE A 5 19.99 -47.05 -23.34
CA PHE A 5 20.59 -45.87 -23.97
C PHE A 5 21.96 -45.49 -23.36
N TYR A 6 22.29 -46.01 -22.18
CA TYR A 6 23.50 -45.63 -21.43
C TYR A 6 24.79 -46.34 -21.87
N SER A 7 24.71 -47.43 -22.65
CA SER A 7 25.86 -48.27 -22.98
C SER A 7 26.64 -47.84 -24.23
N LYS A 8 26.14 -46.87 -25.03
CA LYS A 8 26.80 -46.39 -26.26
C LYS A 8 27.42 -44.99 -26.16
N ILE A 9 27.35 -44.35 -25.00
CA ILE A 9 27.86 -42.99 -24.82
C ILE A 9 29.38 -43.05 -24.51
N PRO A 10 30.25 -42.39 -25.30
CA PRO A 10 31.68 -42.33 -25.02
C PRO A 10 31.93 -41.78 -23.61
N LYS A 11 32.89 -42.34 -22.87
CA LYS A 11 33.19 -41.94 -21.47
C LYS A 11 33.36 -40.43 -21.29
N ARG A 12 33.90 -39.74 -22.31
CA ARG A 12 34.07 -38.26 -22.34
C ARG A 12 32.73 -37.51 -22.38
N VAL A 13 31.77 -37.99 -23.17
CA VAL A 13 30.43 -37.38 -23.30
C VAL A 13 29.61 -37.62 -22.03
N ARG A 14 29.75 -38.78 -21.39
CA ARG A 14 29.09 -39.08 -20.11
C ARG A 14 29.52 -38.11 -19.00
N ILE A 15 30.81 -37.81 -18.91
CA ILE A 15 31.34 -36.83 -17.94
C ILE A 15 30.78 -35.43 -18.23
N LEU A 16 30.68 -35.06 -19.50
CA LEU A 16 30.16 -33.75 -19.93
C LEU A 16 28.67 -33.58 -19.57
N ILE A 17 27.85 -34.61 -19.81
CA ILE A 17 26.42 -34.61 -19.42
C ILE A 17 26.27 -34.49 -17.91
N LEU A 18 27.08 -35.21 -17.14
CA LEU A 18 27.04 -35.19 -15.67
C LEU A 18 27.45 -33.81 -15.13
N PHE A 19 28.45 -33.18 -15.75
CA PHE A 19 28.88 -31.82 -15.42
C PHE A 19 27.79 -30.77 -15.71
N ILE A 20 27.14 -30.84 -16.88
CA ILE A 20 26.01 -29.97 -17.23
C ILE A 20 24.86 -30.16 -16.22
N PHE A 21 24.58 -31.41 -15.85
CA PHE A 21 23.53 -31.72 -14.89
C PHE A 21 23.84 -31.13 -13.51
N ILE A 22 25.09 -31.21 -13.03
CA ILE A 22 25.51 -30.60 -11.77
C ILE A 22 25.37 -29.07 -11.81
N ILE A 23 25.74 -28.43 -12.91
CA ILE A 23 25.59 -26.97 -13.07
C ILE A 23 24.11 -26.57 -13.05
N LEU A 24 23.26 -27.30 -13.79
CA LEU A 24 21.82 -27.06 -13.79
C LEU A 24 21.21 -27.26 -12.40
N LEU A 25 21.63 -28.31 -11.69
CA LEU A 25 21.17 -28.58 -10.32
C LEU A 25 21.61 -27.47 -9.37
N ALA A 26 22.87 -27.03 -9.43
CA ALA A 26 23.39 -25.94 -8.61
C ALA A 26 22.66 -24.61 -8.90
N TYR A 27 22.41 -24.31 -10.17
CA TYR A 27 21.62 -23.14 -10.56
C TYR A 27 20.19 -23.19 -10.00
N PHE A 28 19.53 -24.35 -10.10
CA PHE A 28 18.18 -24.53 -9.57
C PHE A 28 18.13 -24.40 -8.04
N VAL A 29 19.09 -25.00 -7.34
CA VAL A 29 19.21 -24.94 -5.86
C VAL A 29 19.46 -23.51 -5.40
N LEU A 30 20.39 -22.78 -6.03
CA LEU A 30 20.64 -21.37 -5.73
C LEU A 30 19.38 -20.52 -5.95
N ARG A 31 18.64 -20.77 -7.02
CA ARG A 31 17.41 -20.03 -7.31
C ARG A 31 16.27 -20.34 -6.34
N PHE A 32 16.15 -21.59 -5.86
CA PHE A 32 15.10 -22.00 -4.93
C PHE A 32 15.43 -21.74 -3.45
N LEU A 33 16.71 -21.58 -3.09
CA LEU A 33 17.09 -21.19 -1.71
C LEU A 33 16.96 -19.68 -1.46
N ILE A 34 17.02 -18.85 -2.50
CA ILE A 34 16.74 -17.40 -2.41
C ILE A 34 15.22 -17.18 -2.54
N VAL A 35 14.44 -17.84 -1.71
CA VAL A 35 13.04 -17.47 -1.49
C VAL A 35 13.08 -16.37 -0.44
N ASP A 36 12.94 -15.12 -0.88
CA ASP A 36 12.73 -14.00 0.03
C ASP A 36 11.49 -14.31 0.88
N VAL A 37 11.73 -14.61 2.16
CA VAL A 37 10.65 -14.83 3.11
C VAL A 37 9.86 -13.54 3.18
N LYS A 38 8.61 -13.61 2.74
CA LYS A 38 7.70 -12.47 2.81
C LYS A 38 7.47 -12.16 4.28
N ASN A 39 7.91 -10.99 4.71
CA ASN A 39 7.75 -10.52 6.07
C ASN A 39 7.20 -9.11 6.04
N VAL A 40 6.14 -8.87 6.82
CA VAL A 40 5.61 -7.53 7.06
C VAL A 40 5.39 -7.41 8.55
N PRO A 41 5.97 -6.39 9.22
CA PRO A 41 5.81 -6.22 10.66
C PRO A 41 4.35 -6.08 11.07
N GLU A 42 3.99 -6.64 12.23
CA GLU A 42 2.63 -6.54 12.75
C GLU A 42 2.22 -5.09 13.01
N ASP A 43 3.13 -4.26 13.51
CA ASP A 43 2.90 -2.83 13.72
C ASP A 43 2.58 -2.10 12.41
N PHE A 44 3.26 -2.46 11.32
CA PHE A 44 2.95 -1.93 9.99
C PHE A 44 1.53 -2.33 9.56
N LEU A 45 1.16 -3.61 9.76
CA LEU A 45 -0.16 -4.11 9.36
C LEU A 45 -1.30 -3.46 10.16
N ARG A 46 -1.11 -3.29 11.47
CA ARG A 46 -2.07 -2.60 12.35
C ARG A 46 -2.21 -1.13 11.96
N ALA A 47 -1.10 -0.41 11.80
CA ALA A 47 -1.11 0.99 11.39
C ALA A 47 -1.77 1.17 10.01
N ARG A 48 -1.52 0.26 9.06
CA ARG A 48 -2.18 0.25 7.75
C ARG A 48 -3.70 0.06 7.86
N GLN A 49 -4.15 -0.83 8.73
CA GLN A 49 -5.58 -1.06 8.96
C GLN A 49 -6.25 0.18 9.55
N GLU A 50 -5.64 0.77 10.58
CA GLU A 50 -6.13 2.02 11.19
C GLU A 50 -6.13 3.18 10.19
N ALA A 51 -5.05 3.33 9.41
CA ALA A 51 -4.95 4.31 8.34
C ALA A 51 -6.09 4.17 7.33
N SER A 52 -6.42 2.94 6.91
CA SER A 52 -7.53 2.68 5.98
C SER A 52 -8.88 3.12 6.54
N LEU A 53 -9.13 2.89 7.84
CA LEU A 53 -10.37 3.31 8.49
C LEU A 53 -10.47 4.84 8.57
N ILE A 54 -9.38 5.51 8.95
CA ILE A 54 -9.34 6.97 9.05
C ILE A 54 -9.50 7.61 7.67
N ALA A 55 -8.87 7.07 6.63
CA ALA A 55 -9.03 7.55 5.26
C ALA A 55 -10.48 7.43 4.79
N GLN A 56 -11.17 6.32 5.13
CA GLN A 56 -12.59 6.15 4.83
C GLN A 56 -13.46 7.19 5.53
N ASP A 57 -13.14 7.56 6.77
CA ASP A 57 -13.84 8.64 7.49
C ASP A 57 -13.67 9.99 6.79
N ILE A 58 -12.44 10.33 6.35
CA ILE A 58 -12.16 11.57 5.61
C ILE A 58 -12.98 11.63 4.32
N VAL A 59 -13.02 10.53 3.56
CA VAL A 59 -13.81 10.45 2.32
C VAL A 59 -15.30 10.62 2.61
N THR A 60 -15.80 10.01 3.68
CA THR A 60 -17.20 10.13 4.10
C THR A 60 -17.57 11.58 4.42
N ILE A 61 -16.75 12.24 5.25
CA ILE A 61 -16.92 13.67 5.57
C ILE A 61 -16.87 14.52 4.30
N SER A 62 -15.91 14.24 3.41
CA SER A 62 -15.74 14.98 2.15
C SER A 62 -16.96 14.87 1.24
N ASN A 63 -17.54 13.66 1.12
CA ASN A 63 -18.75 13.44 0.33
C ASN A 63 -19.97 14.16 0.93
N GLU A 64 -20.13 14.13 2.25
CA GLU A 64 -21.17 14.90 2.93
C GLU A 64 -21.03 16.40 2.70
N SER A 65 -19.79 16.90 2.72
CA SER A 65 -19.47 18.29 2.44
C SER A 65 -19.83 18.68 1.02
N THR A 66 -19.47 17.87 0.02
CA THR A 66 -19.86 18.14 -1.39
C THR A 66 -21.37 18.24 -1.56
N ASN A 67 -22.14 17.34 -0.93
CA ASN A 67 -23.61 17.39 -0.98
C ASN A 67 -24.16 18.67 -0.31
N SER A 68 -23.59 19.04 0.83
CA SER A 68 -24.04 20.21 1.60
C SER A 68 -23.68 21.52 0.89
N LEU A 69 -22.54 21.58 0.19
CA LEU A 69 -22.18 22.73 -0.65
C LEU A 69 -23.16 22.91 -1.82
N GLY A 70 -23.63 21.83 -2.43
CA GLY A 70 -24.70 21.90 -3.45
C GLY A 70 -26.00 22.50 -2.89
N GLU A 71 -26.35 22.12 -1.67
CA GLU A 71 -27.52 22.63 -0.96
C GLU A 71 -27.38 24.11 -0.57
N ILE A 72 -26.19 24.52 -0.10
CA ILE A 72 -25.87 25.93 0.19
C ILE A 72 -26.09 26.78 -1.07
N VAL A 73 -25.59 26.34 -2.23
CA VAL A 73 -25.78 27.04 -3.51
C VAL A 73 -27.26 27.13 -3.89
N ARG A 74 -28.06 26.09 -3.61
CA ARG A 74 -29.50 26.11 -3.85
C ARG A 74 -30.21 27.14 -2.95
N LEU A 75 -29.93 27.13 -1.65
CA LEU A 75 -30.51 28.06 -0.69
C LEU A 75 -30.14 29.51 -0.98
N ASP A 76 -28.89 29.76 -1.38
CA ASP A 76 -28.43 31.08 -1.79
C ASP A 76 -29.22 31.61 -3.00
N LYS A 77 -29.43 30.77 -4.03
CA LYS A 77 -30.27 31.11 -5.20
C LYS A 77 -31.73 31.38 -4.83
N GLU A 78 -32.26 30.68 -3.82
CA GLU A 78 -33.61 30.88 -3.28
C GLU A 78 -33.70 32.08 -2.32
N ARG A 79 -32.60 32.82 -2.10
CA ARG A 79 -32.48 33.92 -1.13
C ARG A 79 -32.75 33.51 0.31
N LYS A 80 -32.59 32.22 0.62
CA LYS A 80 -32.71 31.59 1.94
C LYS A 80 -31.39 31.67 2.70
N TYR A 81 -30.94 32.90 2.96
CA TYR A 81 -29.60 33.15 3.47
C TYR A 81 -29.39 32.63 4.90
N THR A 82 -30.42 32.66 5.75
CA THR A 82 -30.31 32.15 7.12
C THR A 82 -30.07 30.64 7.13
N GLU A 83 -30.81 29.87 6.35
CA GLU A 83 -30.58 28.42 6.23
C GLU A 83 -29.22 28.12 5.60
N ALA A 84 -28.81 28.89 4.59
CA ALA A 84 -27.49 28.75 3.98
C ALA A 84 -26.35 28.99 4.99
N LEU A 85 -26.46 30.01 5.84
CA LEU A 85 -25.47 30.31 6.88
C LEU A 85 -25.37 29.20 7.95
N VAL A 86 -26.50 28.57 8.30
CA VAL A 86 -26.50 27.41 9.20
C VAL A 86 -25.74 26.24 8.59
N LEU A 87 -25.95 25.96 7.30
CA LEU A 87 -25.20 24.90 6.60
C LEU A 87 -23.71 25.23 6.48
N ILE A 88 -23.35 26.48 6.15
CA ILE A 88 -21.95 26.92 6.11
C ILE A 88 -21.26 26.68 7.46
N SER A 89 -21.93 27.02 8.57
CA SER A 89 -21.38 26.79 9.91
C SER A 89 -21.13 25.30 10.17
N LYS A 90 -22.04 24.43 9.71
CA LYS A 90 -21.86 22.97 9.79
C LYS A 90 -20.70 22.47 8.92
N GLU A 91 -20.50 23.07 7.74
CA GLU A 91 -19.38 22.75 6.86
C GLU A 91 -18.02 23.14 7.44
N LEU A 92 -17.93 24.27 8.14
CA LEU A 92 -16.72 24.66 8.86
C LEU A 92 -16.34 23.62 9.92
N GLU A 93 -17.34 23.12 10.66
CA GLU A 93 -17.11 22.08 11.67
C GLU A 93 -16.72 20.73 11.03
N ARG A 94 -17.35 20.33 9.92
CA ARG A 94 -16.95 19.15 9.14
C ARG A 94 -15.52 19.26 8.62
N ASN A 95 -15.13 20.42 8.12
CA ASN A 95 -13.76 20.68 7.66
C ASN A 95 -12.76 20.53 8.82
N ARG A 96 -13.08 21.07 10.00
CA ARG A 96 -12.28 20.88 11.22
C ARG A 96 -12.13 19.40 11.57
N GLN A 97 -13.20 18.62 11.49
CA GLN A 97 -13.18 17.17 11.75
C GLN A 97 -12.34 16.42 10.72
N ALA A 98 -12.46 16.73 9.43
CA ALA A 98 -11.63 16.15 8.37
C ALA A 98 -10.14 16.42 8.62
N ARG A 99 -9.79 17.66 9.01
CA ARG A 99 -8.42 18.04 9.37
C ARG A 99 -7.90 17.25 10.57
N GLU A 100 -8.71 17.08 11.60
CA GLU A 100 -8.35 16.27 12.77
C GLU A 100 -8.10 14.79 12.39
N ARG A 101 -8.92 14.23 11.49
CA ARG A 101 -8.72 12.88 10.95
C ARG A 101 -7.44 12.79 10.12
N ALA A 102 -7.13 13.80 9.31
CA ALA A 102 -5.87 13.86 8.56
C ALA A 102 -4.63 13.89 9.46
N ILE A 103 -4.68 14.60 10.59
CA ILE A 103 -3.61 14.57 11.60
C ILE A 103 -3.46 13.17 12.20
N LYS A 104 -4.56 12.48 12.50
CA LYS A 104 -4.50 11.09 12.99
C LYS A 104 -3.95 10.13 11.93
N LEU A 105 -4.31 10.34 10.67
CA LEU A 105 -3.80 9.55 9.55
C LEU A 105 -2.28 9.73 9.38
N SER A 106 -1.75 10.95 9.51
CA SER A 106 -0.32 11.18 9.40
C SER A 106 0.50 10.44 10.46
N VAL A 107 -0.03 10.29 11.68
CA VAL A 107 0.59 9.47 12.74
C VAL A 107 0.67 7.98 12.35
N GLN A 108 -0.37 7.46 11.69
CA GLN A 108 -0.36 6.07 11.21
C GLN A 108 0.61 5.88 10.03
N LEU A 109 0.68 6.86 9.13
CA LEU A 109 1.68 6.87 8.06
C LEU A 109 3.11 6.91 8.59
N GLU A 110 3.37 7.71 9.63
CA GLU A 110 4.67 7.75 10.31
C GLU A 110 5.02 6.39 10.92
N THR A 111 4.05 5.74 11.56
CA THR A 111 4.23 4.40 12.13
C THR A 111 4.55 3.36 11.06
N MET A 112 3.85 3.40 9.91
CA MET A 112 4.18 2.54 8.77
C MET A 112 5.59 2.84 8.21
N ALA A 113 5.98 4.11 8.11
CA ALA A 113 7.29 4.50 7.61
C ALA A 113 8.44 4.03 8.53
N LYS A 114 8.27 4.09 9.85
CA LYS A 114 9.25 3.60 10.83
C LYS A 114 9.52 2.09 10.71
N ASN A 115 8.49 1.32 10.35
CA ASN A 115 8.55 -0.14 10.25
C ASN A 115 8.90 -0.64 8.84
N LEU A 116 9.20 0.28 7.90
CA LEU A 116 9.34 -0.05 6.49
C LEU A 116 10.61 -0.86 6.18
N ALA A 117 11.68 -0.64 6.94
CA ALA A 117 12.96 -1.33 6.77
C ALA A 117 12.89 -2.84 7.09
N GLU A 118 11.87 -3.27 7.84
CA GLU A 118 11.67 -4.67 8.23
C GLU A 118 10.80 -5.46 7.23
N ILE A 119 10.28 -4.78 6.19
CA ILE A 119 9.49 -5.40 5.12
C ILE A 119 10.41 -6.15 4.15
N SER A 120 10.10 -7.43 3.95
CA SER A 120 10.77 -8.31 2.99
C SER A 120 9.76 -8.89 1.97
N PRO A 121 10.11 -8.98 0.68
CA PRO A 121 11.37 -8.53 0.07
C PRO A 121 11.50 -7.00 0.02
N ALA A 122 12.72 -6.49 -0.14
CA ALA A 122 13.00 -5.06 -0.25
C ALA A 122 12.16 -4.35 -1.35
N SER A 123 11.85 -5.07 -2.43
CA SER A 123 10.96 -4.57 -3.50
C SER A 123 9.54 -4.28 -3.02
N ALA A 124 9.03 -5.02 -2.03
CA ALA A 124 7.74 -4.74 -1.39
C ALA A 124 7.82 -3.52 -0.47
N GLY A 125 8.93 -3.38 0.28
CA GLY A 125 9.21 -2.19 1.09
C GLY A 125 9.24 -0.91 0.24
N GLN A 126 9.91 -0.94 -0.92
CA GLN A 126 9.96 0.19 -1.85
C GLN A 126 8.57 0.63 -2.31
N LYS A 127 7.70 -0.33 -2.67
CA LYS A 127 6.30 -0.04 -3.06
C LYS A 127 5.49 0.55 -1.91
N ALA A 128 5.70 0.05 -0.68
CA ALA A 128 5.07 0.61 0.50
C ALA A 128 5.52 2.07 0.72
N LEU A 129 6.81 2.37 0.51
CA LEU A 129 7.35 3.72 0.67
C LEU A 129 6.75 4.70 -0.34
N GLU A 130 6.63 4.27 -1.61
CA GLU A 130 5.97 5.05 -2.66
C GLU A 130 4.52 5.39 -2.28
N ALA A 131 3.77 4.39 -1.80
CA ALA A 131 2.38 4.57 -1.37
C ALA A 131 2.27 5.53 -0.17
N ILE A 132 3.09 5.33 0.88
CA ILE A 132 3.09 6.20 2.07
C ILE A 132 3.48 7.63 1.71
N SER A 133 4.46 7.81 0.83
CA SER A 133 4.91 9.12 0.38
C SER A 133 3.82 9.85 -0.42
N SER A 134 3.13 9.13 -1.31
CA SER A 134 1.97 9.63 -2.05
C SER A 134 0.86 10.08 -1.10
N GLU A 135 0.49 9.22 -0.14
CA GLU A 135 -0.58 9.52 0.81
C GLU A 135 -0.23 10.71 1.73
N THR A 136 1.02 10.78 2.20
CA THR A 136 1.52 11.91 3.01
C THR A 136 1.41 13.24 2.24
N ALA A 137 1.71 13.23 0.94
CA ALA A 137 1.59 14.40 0.09
C ALA A 137 0.14 14.83 -0.18
N LEU A 138 -0.82 13.90 -0.13
CA LEU A 138 -2.25 14.21 -0.21
C LEU A 138 -2.74 14.84 1.10
N ILE A 139 -2.36 14.25 2.23
CA ILE A 139 -2.77 14.71 3.57
C ILE A 139 -2.21 16.09 3.89
N SER A 140 -0.99 16.40 3.46
CA SER A 140 -0.38 17.71 3.71
C SER A 140 -1.14 18.88 3.07
N ARG A 141 -2.02 18.61 2.10
CA ARG A 141 -2.91 19.60 1.50
C ARG A 141 -4.23 19.76 2.26
N LEU A 142 -4.56 18.80 3.11
CA LEU A 142 -5.78 18.78 3.93
C LEU A 142 -5.54 19.40 5.32
N ILE A 143 -4.28 19.39 5.78
CA ILE A 143 -3.83 20.03 7.03
C ILE A 143 -3.46 21.48 6.77
#